data_AF-A0A0P9WRD8-F1
#
_entry.id   AF-A0A0P9WRD8-F1
#
_cell.length_a   1.000
_cell.length_b   1.000
_cell.length_c   1.000
_cell.angle_alpha   90.00
_cell.angle_beta   90.00
_cell.angle_gamma   90.00
#
_symmetry.space_group_name_H-M   'P 1'
#
loop_
_entity.id
_entity.type
_entity.pdbx_description
1 polymer ?
#
loop_
_entity_poly.entity_id
_entity_poly.type
_entity_poly.pdbx_seq_one_letter_code
_entity_poly.pdbx_strand_id
1 'polypeptide(L)'
;MLWTLTHDEAGVSLLTVSNPMPYHASLQALRIDAFQISEYLLLAPGAHSEMVVPASVLPSANRRFSYKALTDYGGQRTYCTPLKGHAVFTARLLENNSFQDEC
;
A
#
# COMPACT_ATOMS: atom_id res chain seq x y z
N MET A 1 6.14 0.09 6.56
CA MET A 1 6.03 -1.00 5.57
C MET A 1 6.88 -0.66 4.36
N LEU A 2 7.57 -1.65 3.82
CA LEU A 2 8.31 -1.53 2.57
C LEU A 2 7.44 -2.12 1.45
N TRP A 3 7.20 -1.35 0.40
CA TRP A 3 6.35 -1.75 -0.72
C TRP A 3 7.18 -1.83 -1.99
N THR A 4 6.84 -2.75 -2.87
CA THR A 4 7.45 -2.88 -4.19
C THR A 4 6.35 -3.12 -5.21
N LEU A 5 6.41 -2.41 -6.33
CA LEU A 5 5.55 -2.67 -7.48
C LEU A 5 6.42 -3.16 -8.65
N THR A 6 6.18 -4.38 -9.10
CA THR A 6 6.81 -4.95 -10.29
C THR A 6 5.75 -5.22 -11.37
N HIS A 7 6.16 -5.21 -12.63
CA HIS A 7 5.36 -5.68 -13.76
C HIS A 7 6.17 -6.80 -14.43
N ASP A 8 5.51 -7.89 -14.76
CA ASP A 8 6.12 -8.98 -15.51
C ASP A 8 6.03 -8.72 -17.02
N GLU A 9 6.72 -9.57 -17.79
CA GLU A 9 6.72 -9.49 -19.27
C GLU A 9 5.34 -9.80 -19.88
N ALA A 10 4.45 -10.43 -19.12
CA ALA A 10 3.06 -10.71 -19.51
C ALA A 10 2.11 -9.53 -19.21
N GLY A 11 2.61 -8.42 -18.62
CA GLY A 11 1.83 -7.24 -18.27
C GLY A 11 1.02 -7.38 -16.97
N VAL A 12 1.27 -8.43 -16.18
CA VAL A 12 0.72 -8.58 -14.83
C VAL A 12 1.58 -7.80 -13.86
N SER A 13 0.93 -7.06 -12.98
CA SER A 13 1.63 -6.30 -11.95
C SER A 13 1.43 -6.88 -10.59
N LEU A 14 2.50 -6.90 -9.81
CA LEU A 14 2.55 -7.46 -8.48
C LEU A 14 2.92 -6.36 -7.49
N LEU A 15 2.04 -6.15 -6.52
CA LEU A 15 2.30 -5.32 -5.36
C LEU A 15 2.75 -6.21 -4.22
N THR A 16 4.00 -6.06 -3.81
CA THR A 16 4.57 -6.79 -2.67
C THR A 16 4.71 -5.84 -1.49
N VAL A 17 4.38 -6.33 -0.30
CA VAL A 17 4.63 -5.65 0.97
C VAL A 17 5.46 -6.51 1.88
N SER A 18 6.47 -5.92 2.52
CA SER A 18 7.20 -6.55 3.61
C SER A 18 7.07 -5.76 4.91
N ASN A 19 6.99 -6.50 6.00
CA ASN A 19 6.99 -5.98 7.35
C ASN A 19 8.39 -6.10 7.97
N PRO A 20 9.24 -5.06 7.92
CA PRO A 20 10.55 -5.10 8.56
C PRO A 20 10.49 -4.96 10.09
N MET A 21 9.30 -4.72 10.67
CA MET A 21 9.15 -4.44 12.09
C MET A 21 9.14 -5.75 12.91
N PRO A 22 9.59 -5.72 14.18
CA PRO A 22 9.60 -6.88 15.07
C PRO A 22 8.22 -7.25 15.65
N TYR A 23 7.14 -6.65 15.14
CA TYR A 23 5.77 -6.86 15.62
C TYR A 23 4.81 -7.07 14.45
N HIS A 24 3.64 -7.64 14.74
CA HIS A 24 2.59 -7.83 13.75
C HIS A 24 2.05 -6.50 13.26
N ALA A 25 1.76 -6.40 11.97
CA ALA A 25 1.13 -5.24 11.39
C ALA A 25 -0.20 -5.60 10.73
N SER A 26 -1.25 -4.93 11.21
CA SER A 26 -2.60 -5.03 10.65
C SER A 26 -2.81 -3.87 9.68
N LEU A 27 -2.87 -4.18 8.40
CA LEU A 27 -3.14 -3.25 7.32
C LEU A 27 -4.59 -3.41 6.84
N GLN A 28 -5.23 -2.31 6.48
CA GLN A 28 -6.62 -2.25 6.06
C GLN A 28 -6.79 -1.32 4.86
N ALA A 29 -7.83 -1.56 4.07
CA ALA A 29 -8.23 -0.71 2.94
C ALA A 29 -7.03 -0.36 2.03
N LEU A 30 -6.30 -1.37 1.57
CA LEU A 30 -5.20 -1.21 0.62
C LEU A 30 -5.81 -0.84 -0.73
N ARG A 31 -5.45 0.32 -1.25
CA ARG A 31 -6.04 0.89 -2.46
C ARG A 31 -5.00 1.48 -3.39
N ILE A 32 -5.30 1.41 -4.69
CA ILE A 32 -4.67 2.23 -5.71
C ILE A 32 -5.79 3.08 -6.32
N ASP A 33 -5.74 4.39 -6.07
CA ASP A 33 -6.85 5.32 -6.29
C ASP A 33 -8.17 4.76 -5.72
N ALA A 34 -9.20 4.64 -6.58
CA ALA A 34 -10.49 4.10 -6.22
C ALA A 34 -10.51 2.56 -6.10
N PHE A 35 -9.51 1.85 -6.62
CA PHE A 35 -9.51 0.39 -6.69
C PHE A 35 -9.00 -0.25 -5.40
N GLN A 36 -9.79 -1.15 -4.80
CA GLN A 36 -9.41 -1.89 -3.61
C GLN A 36 -8.60 -3.13 -3.98
N ILE A 37 -7.33 -3.16 -3.54
CA ILE A 37 -6.42 -4.29 -3.73
C ILE A 37 -6.67 -5.36 -2.67
N SER A 38 -6.84 -4.93 -1.42
CA SER A 38 -7.18 -5.82 -0.30
C SER A 38 -7.92 -5.06 0.78
N GLU A 39 -8.91 -5.71 1.40
CA GLU A 39 -9.63 -5.15 2.54
C GLU A 39 -8.80 -5.23 3.83
N TYR A 40 -8.11 -6.35 4.04
CA TYR A 40 -7.37 -6.65 5.26
C TYR A 40 -6.11 -7.47 4.97
N LEU A 41 -5.03 -7.16 5.66
CA LEU A 41 -3.80 -7.94 5.64
C LEU A 41 -3.12 -7.91 7.01
N LEU A 42 -2.85 -9.09 7.57
CA LEU A 42 -2.03 -9.24 8.77
C LEU A 42 -0.64 -9.76 8.38
N LEU A 43 0.39 -8.98 8.65
CA LEU A 43 1.78 -9.35 8.39
C LEU A 43 2.49 -9.67 9.70
N ALA A 44 3.04 -10.87 9.81
CA ALA A 44 3.96 -11.24 10.89
C ALA A 44 5.30 -10.47 10.78
N PRO A 45 6.11 -10.44 11.86
CA PRO A 45 7.45 -9.86 11.81
C PRO A 45 8.31 -10.52 10.72
N GLY A 46 8.93 -9.72 9.85
CA GLY A 46 9.76 -10.21 8.74
C GLY A 46 9.00 -10.84 7.58
N ALA A 47 7.67 -10.99 7.68
CA ALA A 47 6.86 -11.59 6.63
C ALA A 47 6.64 -10.60 5.46
N HIS A 48 6.33 -11.18 4.30
CA HIS A 48 5.87 -10.45 3.13
C HIS A 48 4.60 -11.07 2.57
N SER A 49 3.89 -10.30 1.76
CA SER A 49 2.70 -10.73 1.03
C SER A 49 2.68 -10.07 -0.35
N GLU A 50 2.09 -10.76 -1.31
CA GLU A 50 2.03 -10.35 -2.71
C GLU A 50 0.57 -10.28 -3.13
N MET A 51 0.20 -9.22 -3.85
CA MET A 51 -1.13 -9.04 -4.42
C MET A 51 -1.02 -8.71 -5.90
N VAL A 52 -1.84 -9.38 -6.71
CA VAL A 52 -1.98 -9.05 -8.12
C VAL A 52 -2.72 -7.72 -8.26
N VAL A 53 -2.13 -6.80 -9.00
CA VAL A 53 -2.75 -5.53 -9.37
C VAL A 53 -3.34 -5.68 -10.78
N PRO A 54 -4.65 -5.45 -10.97
CA PRO A 54 -5.24 -5.56 -12.29
C PRO A 54 -4.66 -4.54 -13.28
N ALA A 55 -4.41 -4.98 -14.51
CA ALA A 55 -3.84 -4.14 -15.57
C ALA A 55 -4.66 -2.85 -15.84
N SER A 56 -5.97 -2.86 -15.58
CA SER A 56 -6.84 -1.68 -15.70
C SER A 56 -6.46 -0.54 -14.75
N VAL A 57 -5.70 -0.82 -13.69
CA VAL A 57 -5.34 0.14 -12.64
C VAL A 57 -4.06 0.91 -12.99
N LEU A 58 -3.17 0.35 -13.80
CA LEU A 58 -1.77 0.80 -13.91
C LEU A 58 -1.33 1.64 -15.13
N PRO A 59 -2.15 1.99 -16.14
CA PRO A 59 -1.60 2.68 -17.32
C PRO A 59 -1.34 4.19 -17.11
N SER A 60 -1.49 4.73 -15.90
CA SER A 60 -1.37 6.18 -15.64
C SER A 60 -0.19 6.50 -14.72
N ALA A 61 0.65 7.45 -15.13
CA ALA A 61 1.85 7.88 -14.40
C ALA A 61 1.57 8.64 -13.08
N ASN A 62 0.32 8.80 -12.67
CA ASN A 62 -0.08 9.65 -11.54
C ASN A 62 -1.03 8.96 -10.55
N ARG A 63 -0.94 7.62 -10.41
CA ARG A 63 -1.73 6.85 -9.45
C ARG A 63 -1.23 7.07 -8.02
N ARG A 64 -2.12 6.93 -7.05
CA ARG A 64 -1.85 7.07 -5.61
C ARG A 64 -2.14 5.75 -4.92
N PHE A 65 -1.17 5.28 -4.16
CA PHE A 65 -1.33 4.11 -3.31
C PHE A 65 -1.61 4.56 -1.88
N SER A 66 -2.62 3.94 -1.24
CA SER A 66 -2.92 4.15 0.17
C SER A 66 -3.24 2.86 0.90
N TYR A 67 -3.05 2.90 2.21
CA TYR A 67 -3.53 1.89 3.14
C TYR A 67 -3.72 2.53 4.52
N LYS A 68 -4.47 1.85 5.38
CA LYS A 68 -4.57 2.17 6.80
C LYS A 68 -3.79 1.15 7.61
N ALA A 69 -3.15 1.58 8.69
CA ALA A 69 -2.55 0.68 9.67
C ALA A 69 -3.26 0.85 11.02
N LEU A 70 -3.55 -0.26 11.67
CA LEU A 70 -4.12 -0.28 13.01
C LEU A 70 -3.00 -0.12 14.06
N THR A 71 -3.20 0.77 15.03
CA THR A 71 -2.32 0.91 16.18
C THR A 71 -2.70 -0.08 17.28
N ASP A 72 -1.79 -0.28 18.23
CA ASP A 72 -2.00 -1.01 19.48
C ASP A 72 -3.22 -0.53 20.28
N TYR A 73 -3.52 0.77 20.25
CA TYR A 73 -4.73 1.35 20.87
C TYR A 73 -6.00 1.28 20.02
N GLY A 74 -6.00 0.54 18.91
CA GLY A 74 -7.16 0.41 18.00
C GLY A 74 -7.42 1.62 17.10
N GLY A 75 -6.53 2.62 17.11
CA GLY A 75 -6.60 3.75 16.20
C GLY A 75 -6.19 3.36 14.78
N GLN A 76 -6.78 3.99 13.76
CA GLN A 76 -6.37 3.80 12.36
C GLN A 76 -5.57 5.00 11.88
N ARG A 77 -4.43 4.74 11.22
CA ARG A 77 -3.59 5.76 10.59
C ARG A 77 -3.52 5.54 9.09
N THR A 78 -3.79 6.58 8.32
CA THR A 78 -3.75 6.53 6.85
C THR A 78 -2.35 6.82 6.34
N TYR A 79 -1.86 6.00 5.43
CA TYR A 79 -0.60 6.20 4.73
C TYR A 79 -0.85 6.33 3.24
N CYS A 80 -0.16 7.25 2.57
CA CYS A 80 -0.34 7.55 1.15
C CYS A 80 1.00 7.82 0.44
N THR A 81 1.09 7.49 -0.85
CA THR A 81 2.21 7.87 -1.72
C THR A 81 1.84 7.81 -3.19
N PRO A 82 2.38 8.69 -4.05
CA PRO A 82 2.27 8.51 -5.50
C PRO A 82 3.03 7.25 -5.94
N LEU A 83 2.40 6.44 -6.77
CA LEU A 83 3.04 5.30 -7.43
C LEU A 83 3.81 5.81 -8.65
N LYS A 84 5.12 5.56 -8.66
CA LYS A 84 6.00 5.89 -9.77
C LYS A 84 6.60 4.61 -10.33
N GLY A 85 5.98 4.08 -11.40
CA GLY A 85 6.50 2.96 -12.18
C GLY A 85 6.98 1.76 -11.36
N HIS A 86 8.01 1.08 -11.86
CA HIS A 86 8.69 -0.01 -11.16
C HIS A 86 9.61 0.57 -10.09
N ALA A 87 9.21 0.48 -8.83
CA ALA A 87 10.02 0.98 -7.74
C ALA A 87 9.70 0.30 -6.41
N VAL A 88 10.72 0.28 -5.55
CA VAL A 88 10.54 0.13 -4.11
C VAL A 88 10.12 1.50 -3.57
N PHE A 89 9.08 1.53 -2.73
CA PHE A 89 8.58 2.76 -2.15
C PHE A 89 8.10 2.56 -0.70
N THR A 90 7.96 3.69 -0.01
CA THR A 90 7.32 3.76 1.31
C THR A 90 6.20 4.78 1.25
N ALA A 91 5.12 4.52 1.99
CA ALA A 91 4.02 5.48 2.10
C ALA A 91 4.24 6.40 3.30
N ARG A 92 3.88 7.67 3.16
CA ARG A 92 3.98 8.67 4.21
C ARG A 92 2.70 8.70 5.02
N LEU A 93 2.82 8.96 6.32
CA LEU A 93 1.68 9.16 7.19
C LEU A 93 0.94 10.43 6.76
N LEU A 94 -0.38 10.30 6.59
CA LEU A 94 -1.28 11.43 6.39
C LEU A 94 -1.66 11.98 7.77
N GLU A 95 -1.27 13.21 8.09
CA GLU A 95 -1.64 13.83 9.36
C GLU A 95 -3.07 14.36 9.28
N ASN A 96 -3.87 14.08 10.32
CA ASN A 96 -5.31 14.40 10.38
C ASN A 96 -5.64 15.91 10.31
N ASN A 97 -4.62 16.79 10.26
CA ASN A 97 -4.77 18.24 10.31
C ASN A 97 -4.76 18.91 8.91
N SER A 98 -4.49 18.18 7.83
CA SER A 98 -4.63 18.70 6.47
C SER A 98 -5.93 18.18 5.85
N PHE A 99 -7.02 18.95 6.01
CA PHE A 99 -8.26 18.80 5.24
C PHE A 99 -8.08 18.98 3.71
N GLN A 100 -6.83 18.96 3.23
CA GLN A 100 -6.44 19.15 1.83
C GLN A 100 -5.64 17.98 1.25
N ASP A 101 -5.20 17.01 2.06
CA ASP A 101 -4.52 15.84 1.50
C ASP A 101 -5.51 14.68 1.33
N GLU A 102 -6.39 14.79 0.34
CA GLU A 102 -6.98 13.58 -0.23
C GLU A 102 -5.82 12.73 -0.79
N CYS A 103 -5.74 11.48 -0.33
CA CYS A 103 -5.11 10.47 -1.17
C CYS A 103 -6.07 10.24 -2.35
#